data_AF-A0AA39Y856-F1
#
_entry.id   AF-A0AA39Y856-F1
#
_cell.length_a   1.000
_cell.length_b   1.000
_cell.length_c   1.000
_cell.angle_alpha   90.00
_cell.angle_beta   90.00
_cell.angle_gamma   90.00
#
_symmetry.space_group_name_H-M   'P 1'
#
loop_
_entity.id
_entity.type
_entity.pdbx_description
1 polymer ?
#
loop_
_entity_poly.entity_id
_entity_poly.type
_entity_poly.pdbx_seq_one_letter_code
_entity_poly.pdbx_strand_id
1 'polypeptide(L)'
;MASPLESVSNTGAGTAMSLLGMPDLSLTTADDMVRNASMIASLDRSVPLIADADTGFGGPVMVSRTTERYILAGVAGLHIEDQVTTKRCGHLQGKELVDLPTFTARIRAAAAARARLGSSLVIIARTDALQSLGFDAAVQRLKAAVECGADADQGGDSEGC
;
A
#
# COMPACT_ATOMS: atom_id res chain seq x y z
N MET A 1 15.35 27.85 8.43
CA MET A 1 14.19 27.33 7.68
C MET A 1 14.52 25.90 7.30
N ALA A 2 13.65 24.94 7.63
CA ALA A 2 13.82 23.57 7.15
C ALA A 2 13.72 23.56 5.62
N SER A 3 14.51 22.73 4.95
CA SER A 3 14.38 22.50 3.50
C SER A 3 12.97 21.98 3.20
N PRO A 4 12.34 22.40 2.08
CA PRO A 4 11.07 21.84 1.67
C PRO A 4 11.22 20.32 1.46
N LEU A 5 10.23 19.56 1.92
CA LEU A 5 10.18 18.11 1.72
C LEU A 5 9.89 17.82 0.24
N GLU A 6 10.60 16.85 -0.34
CA GLU A 6 10.39 16.43 -1.73
C GLU A 6 9.20 15.46 -1.87
N SER A 7 8.88 14.71 -0.82
CA SER A 7 7.73 13.81 -0.73
C SER A 7 7.37 13.54 0.74
N VAL A 8 6.16 13.03 0.96
CA VAL A 8 5.70 12.56 2.27
C VAL A 8 5.20 11.12 2.15
N SER A 9 5.41 10.32 3.20
CA SER A 9 4.85 8.97 3.32
C SER A 9 3.84 8.91 4.46
N ASN A 10 2.67 8.32 4.22
CA ASN A 10 1.67 8.02 5.23
C ASN A 10 1.73 6.52 5.58
N THR A 11 2.32 6.21 6.73
CA THR A 11 2.42 4.86 7.29
C THR A 11 1.06 4.35 7.82
N GLY A 12 0.74 3.08 7.55
CA GLY A 12 -0.40 2.38 8.14
C GLY A 12 -0.29 2.26 9.65
N ALA A 13 0.90 1.97 10.17
CA ALA A 13 1.09 1.86 11.61
C ALA A 13 1.03 3.21 12.32
N GLY A 14 1.61 4.26 11.75
CA GLY A 14 1.48 5.61 12.28
C GLY A 14 0.01 6.05 12.32
N THR A 15 -0.78 5.65 11.31
CA THR A 15 -2.23 5.85 11.29
C THR A 15 -2.92 5.07 12.41
N ALA A 16 -2.63 3.77 12.58
CA ALA A 16 -3.19 2.94 13.65
C ALA A 16 -2.88 3.50 15.05
N MET A 17 -1.62 3.87 15.30
CA MET A 17 -1.18 4.38 16.59
C MET A 17 -1.75 5.76 16.88
N SER A 18 -1.73 6.68 15.90
CA SER A 18 -2.12 8.08 16.13
C SER A 18 -3.62 8.29 16.12
N LEU A 19 -4.37 7.58 15.27
CA LEU A 19 -5.82 7.73 15.19
C LEU A 19 -6.56 6.84 16.17
N LEU A 20 -6.10 5.60 16.36
CA LEU A 20 -6.83 4.59 17.13
C LEU A 20 -6.19 4.30 18.49
N GLY A 21 -4.92 4.68 18.72
CA GLY A 21 -4.17 4.26 19.91
C GLY A 21 -3.87 2.76 19.92
N MET A 22 -3.82 2.15 18.73
CA MET A 22 -3.77 0.69 18.54
C MET A 22 -2.52 0.26 17.77
N PRO A 23 -2.07 -1.01 17.94
CA PRO A 23 -0.95 -1.56 17.17
C PRO A 23 -1.32 -1.82 15.70
N ASP A 24 -0.30 -1.91 14.85
CA ASP A 24 -0.45 -2.25 13.43
C ASP A 24 -0.71 -3.75 13.19
N LEU A 25 -1.97 -4.12 13.40
CA LEU A 25 -2.49 -5.49 13.26
C LEU A 25 -3.79 -5.49 12.45
N SER A 26 -3.86 -4.67 11.40
CA SER A 26 -5.04 -4.52 10.52
C SER A 26 -6.31 -4.08 11.24
N LEU A 27 -6.15 -3.25 12.26
CA LEU A 27 -7.28 -2.64 12.99
C LEU A 27 -7.81 -1.40 12.28
N THR A 28 -6.98 -0.78 11.44
CA THR A 28 -7.36 0.31 10.54
C THR A 28 -8.25 -0.22 9.42
N THR A 29 -9.32 0.53 9.13
CA THR A 29 -10.18 0.27 7.97
C THR A 29 -9.75 1.09 6.77
N ALA A 30 -10.29 0.76 5.59
CA ALA A 30 -10.13 1.61 4.41
C ALA A 30 -10.60 3.05 4.66
N ASP A 31 -11.62 3.26 5.50
CA ASP A 31 -12.13 4.59 5.81
C ASP A 31 -11.15 5.40 6.67
N ASP A 32 -10.51 4.76 7.65
CA ASP A 32 -9.49 5.41 8.50
C ASP A 32 -8.29 5.84 7.65
N MET A 33 -7.80 4.93 6.80
CA MET A 33 -6.63 5.15 5.96
C MET A 33 -6.89 6.22 4.90
N VAL A 34 -8.02 6.15 4.18
CA VAL A 34 -8.42 7.17 3.19
C VAL A 34 -8.60 8.53 3.86
N ARG A 35 -9.24 8.58 5.04
CA ARG A 35 -9.48 9.84 5.75
C ARG A 35 -8.15 10.51 6.13
N ASN A 36 -7.21 9.74 6.67
CA ASN A 36 -5.91 10.27 7.05
C ASN A 36 -5.12 10.75 5.83
N ALA A 37 -5.02 9.89 4.80
CA ALA A 37 -4.30 10.20 3.57
C ALA A 37 -4.87 11.43 2.85
N SER A 38 -6.20 11.58 2.80
CA SER A 38 -6.87 12.73 2.20
C SER A 38 -6.55 14.04 2.92
N MET A 39 -6.56 14.03 4.25
CA MET A 39 -6.16 15.20 5.03
C MET A 39 -4.70 15.57 4.72
N ILE A 40 -3.77 14.61 4.80
CA ILE A 40 -2.33 14.84 4.57
C ILE A 40 -2.07 15.36 3.15
N ALA A 41 -2.61 14.71 2.12
CA ALA A 41 -2.44 15.11 0.72
C ALA A 41 -3.02 16.51 0.42
N SER A 42 -3.98 16.97 1.22
CA SER A 42 -4.58 18.29 1.06
C SER A 42 -3.76 19.44 1.67
N LEU A 43 -2.80 19.13 2.56
CA LEU A 43 -1.98 20.14 3.25
C LEU A 43 -1.10 20.91 2.26
N ASP A 44 -0.48 20.20 1.32
CA ASP A 44 0.24 20.79 0.20
C ASP A 44 0.14 19.86 -1.02
N ARG A 45 -0.65 20.28 -2.02
CA ARG A 45 -0.87 19.48 -3.25
C ARG A 45 0.34 19.44 -4.17
N SER A 46 1.36 20.27 -3.93
CA SER A 46 2.60 20.25 -4.71
C SER A 46 3.58 19.19 -4.20
N VAL A 47 3.39 18.69 -2.98
CA VAL A 47 4.23 17.64 -2.38
C VAL A 47 3.54 16.28 -2.54
N PRO A 48 4.14 15.31 -3.27
CA PRO A 48 3.53 14.02 -3.49
C PRO A 48 3.44 13.20 -2.19
N LEU A 49 2.25 12.66 -1.93
CA LEU A 49 2.01 11.72 -0.84
C LEU A 49 2.01 10.27 -1.36
N ILE A 50 2.87 9.44 -0.77
CA ILE A 50 2.79 7.98 -0.90
C ILE A 50 2.05 7.45 0.32
N ALA A 51 0.95 6.70 0.12
CA ALA A 51 0.11 6.23 1.20
C ALA A 51 0.07 4.71 1.27
N ASP A 52 0.18 4.18 2.48
CA ASP A 52 -0.07 2.78 2.78
C ASP A 52 -1.51 2.40 2.45
N ALA A 53 -1.72 1.28 1.76
CA ALA A 53 -3.02 0.71 1.46
C ALA A 53 -3.19 -0.71 2.03
N ASP A 54 -2.32 -1.14 2.94
CA ASP A 54 -2.25 -2.49 3.49
C ASP A 54 -2.32 -3.53 2.34
N THR A 55 -3.32 -4.41 2.40
CA THR A 55 -3.62 -5.41 1.38
C THR A 55 -4.74 -4.97 0.42
N GLY A 56 -5.17 -3.71 0.51
CA GLY A 56 -6.31 -3.14 -0.22
C GLY A 56 -7.68 -3.45 0.41
N PHE A 57 -7.70 -3.81 1.69
CA PHE A 57 -8.89 -3.96 2.54
C PHE A 57 -9.94 -4.97 2.03
N GLY A 58 -9.51 -5.99 1.30
CA GLY A 58 -10.37 -7.07 0.84
C GLY A 58 -9.91 -7.72 -0.47
N GLY A 59 -10.88 -8.20 -1.25
CA GLY A 59 -10.63 -8.72 -2.60
C GLY A 59 -10.51 -7.62 -3.67
N PRO A 60 -10.42 -7.99 -4.96
CA PRO A 60 -10.22 -7.06 -6.08
C PRO A 60 -11.20 -5.87 -6.11
N VAL A 61 -12.47 -6.06 -5.74
CA VAL A 61 -13.47 -4.99 -5.68
C VAL A 61 -13.10 -3.92 -4.65
N MET A 62 -12.61 -4.34 -3.48
CA MET A 62 -12.19 -3.42 -2.43
C MET A 62 -10.89 -2.71 -2.78
N VAL A 63 -9.97 -3.40 -3.45
CA VAL A 63 -8.73 -2.80 -3.96
C VAL A 63 -9.04 -1.70 -4.98
N SER A 64 -9.94 -1.96 -5.94
CA SER A 64 -10.40 -0.94 -6.90
C SER A 64 -10.98 0.26 -6.17
N ARG A 65 -11.93 0.04 -5.26
CA ARG A 65 -12.58 1.11 -4.50
C ARG A 65 -11.57 1.94 -3.69
N THR A 66 -10.58 1.30 -3.06
CA THR A 66 -9.52 1.98 -2.30
C THR A 66 -8.65 2.83 -3.22
N THR A 67 -8.23 2.27 -4.35
CA THR A 67 -7.42 2.96 -5.36
C THR A 67 -8.14 4.21 -5.87
N GLU A 68 -9.43 4.10 -6.21
CA GLU A 68 -10.25 5.23 -6.65
C GLU A 68 -10.34 6.33 -5.59
N ARG A 69 -10.53 5.95 -4.32
CA ARG A 69 -10.60 6.91 -3.22
C ARG A 69 -9.27 7.61 -2.99
N TYR A 70 -8.15 6.92 -3.14
CA TYR A 70 -6.82 7.53 -3.03
C TYR A 70 -6.56 8.50 -4.19
N ILE A 71 -6.94 8.13 -5.42
CA ILE A 71 -6.88 9.04 -6.58
C ILE A 71 -7.70 10.31 -6.31
N LEU A 72 -8.95 10.16 -5.88
CA LEU A 72 -9.83 11.31 -5.59
C LEU A 72 -9.36 12.15 -4.40
N ALA A 73 -8.62 11.54 -3.47
CA ALA A 73 -8.01 12.23 -2.33
C ALA A 73 -6.74 13.02 -2.70
N GLY A 74 -6.21 12.87 -3.92
CA GLY A 74 -4.97 13.51 -4.36
C GLY A 74 -3.70 12.79 -3.90
N VAL A 75 -3.80 11.51 -3.52
CA VAL A 75 -2.64 10.67 -3.22
C VAL A 75 -1.84 10.45 -4.51
N ALA A 76 -0.51 10.58 -4.44
CA ALA A 76 0.39 10.46 -5.59
C ALA A 76 0.83 9.00 -5.84
N GLY A 77 0.93 8.19 -4.79
CA GLY A 77 1.22 6.76 -4.91
C GLY A 77 0.65 5.95 -3.75
N LEU A 78 0.48 4.64 -3.97
CA LEU A 78 0.06 3.72 -2.93
C LEU A 78 0.80 2.40 -3.02
N HIS A 79 1.04 1.77 -1.87
CA HIS A 79 1.59 0.41 -1.83
C HIS A 79 0.56 -0.61 -1.37
N ILE A 80 0.50 -1.75 -2.08
CA ILE A 80 -0.34 -2.91 -1.75
C ILE A 80 0.56 -4.11 -1.51
N GLU A 81 0.33 -4.83 -0.42
CA GLU A 81 1.16 -5.98 -0.02
C GLU A 81 0.50 -7.35 -0.24
N ASP A 82 1.32 -8.39 -0.14
CA ASP A 82 0.97 -9.79 -0.40
C ASP A 82 0.64 -10.61 0.86
N GLN A 83 0.43 -9.94 2.01
CA GLN A 83 -0.09 -10.56 3.21
C GLN A 83 -1.57 -10.96 3.09
N VAL A 84 -2.05 -11.82 3.98
CA VAL A 84 -3.49 -12.03 4.23
C VAL A 84 -4.15 -10.73 4.71
N THR A 85 -5.47 -10.59 4.56
CA THR A 85 -6.16 -9.33 4.90
C THR A 85 -5.95 -8.89 6.34
N THR A 86 -5.83 -9.84 7.27
CA THR A 86 -5.39 -9.60 8.66
C THR A 86 -3.86 -9.51 8.72
N LYS A 87 -3.30 -8.55 7.98
CA LYS A 87 -1.86 -8.31 7.90
C LYS A 87 -1.25 -7.89 9.24
N ARG A 88 0.05 -8.09 9.34
CA ARG A 88 0.89 -7.67 10.47
C ARG A 88 1.93 -6.68 9.97
N CYS A 89 2.40 -5.81 10.85
CA CYS A 89 3.57 -4.98 10.57
C CYS A 89 4.72 -5.82 9.96
N GLY A 90 5.33 -5.31 8.88
CA GLY A 90 6.40 -5.99 8.15
C GLY A 90 7.62 -6.38 8.99
N HIS A 91 7.83 -5.72 10.13
CA HIS A 91 8.93 -6.01 11.06
C HIS A 91 8.63 -7.15 12.05
N LEU A 92 7.39 -7.61 12.13
CA LEU A 92 7.00 -8.68 13.05
C LEU A 92 7.20 -10.06 12.43
N GLN A 93 7.40 -11.06 13.28
CA GLN A 93 7.40 -12.46 12.88
C GLN A 93 5.96 -12.98 12.69
N GLY A 94 5.84 -14.09 11.96
CA GLY A 94 4.57 -14.79 11.75
C GLY A 94 3.67 -14.12 10.71
N LYS A 95 4.27 -13.47 9.69
CA LYS A 95 3.55 -12.93 8.54
C LYS A 95 3.00 -14.07 7.69
N GLU A 96 1.71 -14.00 7.40
CA GLU A 96 1.02 -14.95 6.53
C GLU A 96 0.77 -14.31 5.18
N LEU A 97 1.12 -15.02 4.10
CA LEU A 97 1.04 -14.50 2.74
C LEU A 97 -0.08 -15.19 1.97
N VAL A 98 -0.71 -14.44 1.08
CA VAL A 98 -1.58 -15.03 0.06
C VAL A 98 -0.73 -15.66 -1.04
N ASP A 99 -1.38 -16.51 -1.83
CA ASP A 99 -0.78 -17.04 -3.05
C ASP A 99 -0.50 -15.94 -4.09
N LEU A 100 0.38 -16.26 -5.04
CA LEU A 100 0.78 -15.32 -6.09
C LEU A 100 -0.42 -14.85 -6.96
N PRO A 101 -1.35 -15.73 -7.37
CA PRO A 101 -2.55 -15.30 -8.11
C PRO A 101 -3.41 -14.28 -7.36
N THR A 102 -3.58 -14.44 -6.04
CA THR A 102 -4.34 -13.51 -5.20
C THR A 102 -3.63 -12.17 -5.11
N PHE A 103 -2.33 -12.16 -4.85
CA PHE A 103 -1.54 -10.92 -4.80
C PHE A 103 -1.60 -10.16 -6.13
N THR A 104 -1.30 -10.85 -7.24
CA THR A 104 -1.33 -10.24 -8.58
C THR A 104 -2.74 -9.79 -9.00
N ALA A 105 -3.80 -10.45 -8.52
CA ALA A 105 -5.17 -9.98 -8.74
C ALA A 105 -5.46 -8.63 -8.05
N ARG A 106 -4.87 -8.36 -6.88
CA ARG A 106 -4.96 -7.04 -6.22
C ARG A 106 -4.28 -5.98 -7.08
N ILE A 107 -3.06 -6.24 -7.55
CA ILE A 107 -2.31 -5.30 -8.40
C ILE A 107 -3.07 -4.99 -9.70
N ARG A 108 -3.59 -6.02 -10.38
CA ARG A 108 -4.43 -5.82 -11.58
C ARG A 108 -5.67 -4.98 -11.31
N ALA A 109 -6.31 -5.15 -10.15
CA ALA A 109 -7.47 -4.36 -9.77
C ALA A 109 -7.13 -2.89 -9.55
N ALA A 110 -6.00 -2.59 -8.89
CA ALA A 110 -5.51 -1.23 -8.74
C ALA A 110 -5.15 -0.60 -10.10
N ALA A 111 -4.44 -1.32 -10.96
CA ALA A 111 -4.07 -0.86 -12.30
C ALA A 111 -5.32 -0.57 -13.16
N ALA A 112 -6.33 -1.45 -13.10
CA ALA A 112 -7.59 -1.25 -13.80
C ALA A 112 -8.37 -0.03 -13.28
N ALA A 113 -8.40 0.19 -11.96
CA ALA A 113 -9.01 1.36 -11.35
C ALA A 113 -8.33 2.66 -11.78
N ARG A 114 -6.98 2.70 -11.72
CA ARG A 114 -6.16 3.80 -12.20
C ARG A 114 -6.46 4.13 -13.67
N ALA A 115 -6.47 3.11 -14.54
CA ALA A 115 -6.74 3.27 -15.96
C ALA A 115 -8.15 3.82 -16.22
N ARG A 116 -9.17 3.31 -15.51
CA ARG A 116 -10.56 3.78 -15.64
C ARG A 116 -10.74 5.25 -15.28
N LEU A 117 -9.96 5.78 -14.33
CA LEU A 117 -10.00 7.19 -13.96
C LEU A 117 -9.00 8.06 -14.74
N GLY A 118 -8.19 7.48 -15.63
CA GLY A 118 -7.15 8.22 -16.35
C GLY A 118 -6.11 8.87 -15.44
N SER A 119 -5.83 8.26 -14.28
CA SER A 119 -4.93 8.80 -13.27
C SER A 119 -3.48 8.34 -13.49
N SER A 120 -2.53 9.18 -13.07
CA SER A 120 -1.09 8.86 -13.01
C SER A 120 -0.63 8.35 -11.65
N LEU A 121 -1.56 7.93 -10.78
CA LEU A 121 -1.23 7.35 -9.47
C LEU A 121 -0.18 6.24 -9.62
N VAL A 122 0.88 6.30 -8.81
CA VAL A 122 1.93 5.28 -8.76
C VAL A 122 1.45 4.08 -7.93
N ILE A 123 1.52 2.88 -8.49
CA ILE A 123 1.19 1.62 -7.83
C ILE A 123 2.48 0.93 -7.43
N ILE A 124 2.71 0.80 -6.14
CA ILE A 124 3.88 0.15 -5.55
C ILE A 124 3.47 -1.26 -5.10
N ALA A 125 4.14 -2.27 -5.62
CA ALA A 125 3.95 -3.65 -5.18
C ALA A 125 4.89 -3.96 -4.03
N ARG A 126 4.34 -4.22 -2.83
CA ARG A 126 5.12 -4.61 -1.65
C ARG A 126 5.06 -6.12 -1.45
N THR A 127 6.18 -6.76 -1.15
CA THR A 127 6.20 -8.18 -0.76
C THR A 127 6.84 -8.39 0.60
N ASP A 128 6.17 -9.15 1.45
CA ASP A 128 6.67 -9.60 2.76
C ASP A 128 7.23 -11.04 2.70
N ALA A 129 7.44 -11.57 1.49
CA ALA A 129 7.94 -12.92 1.23
C ALA A 129 9.39 -13.17 1.62
N LEU A 130 10.19 -12.13 1.84
CA LEU A 130 11.62 -12.29 2.14
C LEU A 130 11.85 -13.13 3.40
N GLN A 131 11.11 -12.85 4.48
CA GLN A 131 11.25 -13.57 5.75
C GLN A 131 10.77 -15.03 5.68
N SER A 132 9.66 -15.30 5.00
CA SER A 132 8.98 -16.61 5.03
C SER A 132 9.32 -17.53 3.87
N LEU A 133 9.61 -16.98 2.68
CA LEU A 133 9.85 -17.73 1.44
C LEU A 133 11.23 -17.48 0.84
N GLY A 134 11.98 -16.49 1.35
CA GLY A 134 13.33 -16.15 0.90
C GLY A 134 13.39 -15.17 -0.27
N PHE A 135 14.61 -14.75 -0.61
CA PHE A 135 14.88 -13.69 -1.59
C PHE A 135 14.34 -14.00 -3.00
N ASP A 136 14.59 -15.20 -3.51
CA ASP A 136 14.19 -15.57 -4.87
C ASP A 136 12.66 -15.53 -5.03
N ALA A 137 11.92 -16.01 -4.02
CA ALA A 137 10.46 -15.97 -4.02
C ALA A 137 9.93 -14.52 -3.95
N ALA A 138 10.56 -13.65 -3.15
CA ALA A 138 10.23 -12.24 -3.10
C ALA A 138 10.43 -11.56 -4.47
N VAL A 139 11.59 -11.79 -5.11
CA VAL A 139 11.87 -11.25 -6.46
C VAL A 139 10.87 -11.77 -7.49
N GLN A 140 10.49 -13.05 -7.46
CA GLN A 140 9.47 -13.60 -8.36
C GLN A 140 8.11 -12.92 -8.18
N ARG A 141 7.68 -12.70 -6.93
CA ARG A 141 6.43 -12.01 -6.62
C ARG A 141 6.41 -10.58 -7.13
N LEU A 142 7.50 -9.82 -6.94
CA LEU A 142 7.64 -8.45 -7.41
C LEU A 142 7.63 -8.36 -8.94
N LYS A 143 8.35 -9.24 -9.64
CA LYS A 143 8.32 -9.31 -11.11
C LYS A 143 6.92 -9.56 -11.65
N ALA A 144 6.20 -10.54 -11.08
CA ALA A 144 4.83 -10.83 -11.47
C ALA A 144 3.86 -9.66 -11.18
N ALA A 145 4.11 -8.88 -10.12
CA ALA A 145 3.34 -7.67 -9.83
C ALA A 145 3.61 -6.55 -10.86
N VAL A 146 4.86 -6.35 -11.28
CA VAL A 146 5.22 -5.41 -12.36
C VAL A 146 4.53 -5.79 -13.67
N GLU A 147 4.52 -7.09 -14.03
CA GLU A 147 3.78 -7.60 -15.19
C GLU A 147 2.26 -7.32 -15.11
N CYS A 148 1.73 -7.15 -13.89
CA CYS A 148 0.33 -6.84 -13.62
C CYS A 148 0.01 -5.34 -13.55
N GLY A 149 0.99 -4.47 -13.76
CA GLY A 149 0.81 -3.02 -13.83
C GLY A 149 1.22 -2.23 -12.58
N ALA A 150 2.03 -2.82 -11.69
CA ALA A 150 2.76 -2.05 -10.69
C ALA A 150 3.92 -1.27 -11.36
N ASP A 151 4.19 -0.06 -10.89
CA ASP A 151 5.24 0.81 -11.44
C ASP A 151 6.54 0.74 -10.64
N ALA A 152 6.48 0.29 -9.39
CA ALA A 152 7.63 0.13 -8.51
C ALA A 152 7.47 -1.09 -7.59
N ASP A 153 8.59 -1.64 -7.14
CA ASP A 153 8.67 -2.75 -6.20
C ASP A 153 9.25 -2.32 -4.85
N GLN A 154 8.74 -2.91 -3.77
CA GLN A 154 9.16 -2.62 -2.40
C GLN A 154 9.32 -3.92 -1.58
N GLY A 155 10.46 -4.07 -0.90
CA GLY A 155 10.66 -5.12 0.10
C GLY A 155 9.96 -4.77 1.41
N GLY A 156 9.19 -5.70 1.98
CA GLY A 156 8.41 -5.47 3.20
C GLY A 156 9.24 -5.32 4.48
N ASP A 157 10.51 -5.75 4.46
CA ASP A 157 11.40 -5.74 5.62
C ASP A 157 12.21 -4.43 5.77
N SER A 158 12.02 -3.44 4.88
CA SER A 158 12.90 -2.24 4.80
C SER A 158 12.32 -0.91 5.29
N GLU A 159 11.03 -0.82 5.62
CA GLU A 159 10.44 0.43 6.14
C GLU A 159 9.96 0.28 7.59
N GLY A 160 10.59 1.06 8.47
CA GLY A 160 10.16 1.20 9.85
C GLY A 160 8.66 1.50 9.92
N CYS A 161 7.99 0.68 10.74
CA CYS A 161 6.58 0.71 11.07
C CYS A 161 5.92 2.09 10.89
#